data_AF-A0A7D4Q6D1-F1
#
_entry.id   AF-A0A7D4Q6D1-F1
#
_cell.length_a   1.000
_cell.length_b   1.000
_cell.length_c   1.000
_cell.angle_alpha   90.00
_cell.angle_beta   90.00
_cell.angle_gamma   90.00
#
_symmetry.space_group_name_H-M   'P 1'
#
loop_
_entity.id
_entity.type
_entity.pdbx_description
1 polymer ?
#
loop_
_entity_poly.entity_id
_entity_poly.type
_entity_poly.pdbx_seq_one_letter_code
_entity_poly.pdbx_strand_id
1 'polypeptide(L)'
;MSKQTEKLKKQLIEISEVVNLFKSEAVQVKVIDKLLEVMIDAERSDADTNDALHKKGPKQKSNESNYEHGAGRKKPGATKVLNQLLTGTDFFETHRSISSIADYCKTNYDSDFKTSELSGILLKLANEHKLKRERSNTNNRFEYVKA
;
A
#
# COMPACT_ATOMS: atom_id res chain seq x y z
N MET A 1 8.18 -34.70 8.71
CA MET A 1 7.67 -33.35 9.02
C MET A 1 7.52 -32.56 7.72
N SER A 2 6.50 -31.72 7.60
CA SER A 2 6.28 -30.90 6.39
C SER A 2 7.45 -29.94 6.19
N LYS A 3 7.82 -29.63 4.94
CA LYS A 3 8.85 -28.61 4.65
C LYS A 3 8.52 -27.25 5.28
N GLN A 4 7.23 -26.96 5.46
CA GLN A 4 6.76 -25.74 6.14
C GLN A 4 7.02 -25.80 7.66
N THR A 5 6.80 -26.96 8.30
CA THR A 5 7.03 -27.10 9.74
C THR A 5 8.51 -26.99 10.09
N GLU A 6 9.40 -27.47 9.22
CA GLU A 6 10.86 -27.31 9.41
C GLU A 6 11.31 -25.85 9.29
N LYS A 7 10.74 -25.08 8.35
CA LYS A 7 11.04 -23.64 8.21
C LYS A 7 10.58 -22.84 9.43
N LEU A 8 9.36 -23.07 9.89
CA LEU A 8 8.81 -22.43 11.10
C LEU A 8 9.66 -22.72 12.32
N LYS A 9 10.06 -23.99 12.49
CA LYS A 9 10.95 -24.40 13.58
C LYS A 9 12.29 -23.64 13.53
N LYS A 10 12.89 -23.50 12.33
CA LYS A 10 14.15 -22.76 12.17
C LYS A 10 13.99 -21.28 12.55
N GLN A 11 12.94 -20.62 12.08
CA GLN A 11 12.67 -19.22 12.41
C GLN A 11 12.43 -19.00 13.91
N LEU A 12 11.71 -19.92 14.57
CA LEU A 12 11.46 -19.85 15.99
C LEU A 12 12.74 -20.01 16.82
N ILE A 13 13.64 -20.89 16.39
CA ILE A 13 14.95 -21.07 17.04
C ILE A 13 15.79 -19.80 16.92
N GLU A 14 15.88 -19.22 15.72
CA GLU A 14 16.64 -17.98 15.48
C GLU A 14 16.11 -16.82 16.35
N ILE A 15 14.79 -16.67 16.44
CA ILE A 15 14.17 -15.63 17.29
C ILE A 15 14.45 -15.91 18.78
N SER A 16 14.34 -17.17 19.21
CA SER A 16 14.59 -17.56 20.60
C SER A 16 16.02 -17.26 21.03
N GLU A 17 17.01 -17.51 20.17
CA GLU A 17 18.41 -17.19 20.45
C GLU A 17 18.60 -15.68 20.68
N VAL A 18 18.04 -14.85 19.80
CA VAL A 18 18.15 -13.38 19.90
C VAL A 18 17.43 -12.85 21.14
N VAL A 19 16.23 -13.35 21.45
CA VAL A 19 15.48 -12.94 22.63
C VAL A 19 16.22 -13.34 23.91
N ASN A 20 16.84 -14.52 23.94
CA ASN A 20 17.61 -14.98 25.10
C ASN A 20 18.90 -14.19 25.36
N LEU A 21 19.36 -13.36 24.42
CA LEU A 21 20.48 -12.43 24.66
C LEU A 21 20.11 -11.32 25.64
N PHE A 22 18.82 -11.01 25.81
CA PHE A 22 18.38 -10.03 26.80
C PHE A 22 18.43 -10.66 28.20
N LYS A 23 19.22 -10.08 29.11
CA LYS A 23 19.38 -10.60 30.48
C LYS A 23 18.16 -10.41 31.38
N SER A 24 17.19 -9.59 30.97
CA SER A 24 16.00 -9.29 31.75
C SER A 24 14.79 -9.98 31.16
N GLU A 25 14.15 -10.85 31.94
CA GLU A 25 12.91 -11.54 31.57
C GLU A 25 11.80 -10.57 31.18
N ALA A 26 11.63 -9.47 31.92
CA ALA A 26 10.66 -8.44 31.60
C ALA A 26 10.92 -7.78 30.23
N VAL A 27 12.19 -7.66 29.82
CA VAL A 27 12.56 -7.16 28.49
C VAL A 27 12.28 -8.20 27.42
N GLN A 28 12.58 -9.47 27.68
CA GLN A 28 12.27 -10.57 26.76
C GLN A 28 10.78 -10.62 26.43
N VAL A 29 9.91 -10.56 27.45
CA VAL A 29 8.45 -10.57 27.28
C VAL A 29 7.98 -9.37 26.45
N LYS A 30 8.48 -8.16 26.75
CA LYS A 30 8.13 -6.96 25.97
C LYS A 30 8.56 -7.03 24.50
N VAL A 31 9.72 -7.63 24.24
CA VAL A 31 10.22 -7.81 22.86
C VAL A 31 9.34 -8.82 22.11
N ILE A 32 8.94 -9.91 22.76
CA ILE A 32 8.01 -10.89 22.18
C ILE A 32 6.65 -10.25 21.89
N ASP A 33 6.08 -9.50 22.84
CA ASP A 33 4.79 -8.82 22.66
C ASP A 33 4.83 -7.87 21.46
N LYS A 34 5.92 -7.08 21.35
CA LYS A 34 6.07 -6.14 20.22
C LYS A 34 6.28 -6.84 18.89
N LEU A 35 7.01 -7.96 18.88
CA LEU A 35 7.22 -8.76 17.67
C LEU A 35 5.89 -9.36 17.19
N LEU A 36 5.08 -9.90 18.11
CA LEU A 36 3.75 -10.44 17.78
C LEU A 36 2.81 -9.36 17.24
N GLU A 37 2.81 -8.16 17.81
CA GLU A 37 2.02 -7.02 17.32
C GLU A 37 2.41 -6.67 15.87
N VAL A 38 3.72 -6.59 15.57
CA VAL A 38 4.22 -6.32 14.22
C VAL A 38 3.85 -7.44 13.24
N MET A 39 3.87 -8.70 13.67
CA MET A 39 3.46 -9.84 12.83
C MET A 39 1.97 -9.81 12.52
N ILE A 40 1.12 -9.47 13.51
CA ILE A 40 -0.33 -9.31 13.30
C ILE A 40 -0.62 -8.15 12.36
N ASP A 41 0.08 -7.03 12.49
CA ASP A 41 -0.09 -5.88 11.59
C ASP A 41 0.42 -6.18 10.17
N ALA A 42 1.48 -6.97 10.03
CA ALA A 42 1.96 -7.46 8.74
C ALA A 42 0.94 -8.41 8.10
N GLU A 43 0.36 -9.35 8.86
CA GLU A 43 -0.70 -10.22 8.37
C GLU A 43 -1.99 -9.47 8.02
N ARG A 44 -2.34 -8.40 8.74
CA ARG A 44 -3.47 -7.52 8.38
C ARG A 44 -3.21 -6.78 7.07
N SER A 45 -1.97 -6.35 6.85
CA SER A 45 -1.55 -5.69 5.62
C SER A 45 -1.56 -6.67 4.42
N ASP A 46 -1.28 -7.96 4.64
CA ASP A 46 -1.43 -9.02 3.65
C ASP A 46 -2.89 -9.50 3.50
N ALA A 47 -3.69 -9.45 4.56
CA ALA A 47 -5.11 -9.79 4.54
C ALA A 47 -5.93 -8.77 3.74
N ASP A 48 -5.56 -7.48 3.71
CA ASP A 48 -6.17 -6.51 2.77
C ASP A 48 -5.94 -6.87 1.29
N THR A 49 -5.00 -7.77 0.99
CA THR A 49 -4.80 -8.34 -0.36
C THR A 49 -5.60 -9.64 -0.59
N ASN A 50 -6.06 -10.32 0.48
CA ASN A 50 -6.72 -11.63 0.40
C ASN A 50 -8.18 -11.69 0.92
N ASP A 51 -8.68 -10.63 1.55
CA ASP A 51 -10.07 -10.51 2.05
C ASP A 51 -11.07 -10.01 0.97
N ALA A 52 -10.70 -10.13 -0.32
CA ALA A 52 -11.62 -9.81 -1.41
C ALA A 52 -12.61 -10.94 -1.75
N LEU A 53 -12.52 -12.13 -1.12
CA LEU A 53 -13.23 -13.30 -1.64
C LEU A 53 -14.15 -14.08 -0.70
N HIS A 54 -14.17 -13.91 0.62
CA HIS A 54 -15.08 -14.70 1.46
C HIS A 54 -15.61 -13.98 2.71
N LYS A 55 -16.88 -13.56 2.65
CA LYS A 55 -18.01 -14.05 3.51
C LYS A 55 -18.90 -12.94 4.14
N LYS A 56 -20.11 -12.84 3.56
CA LYS A 56 -21.45 -12.68 4.19
C LYS A 56 -21.84 -11.41 4.96
N GLY A 57 -22.97 -10.82 4.51
CA GLY A 57 -24.08 -10.45 5.39
C GLY A 57 -24.67 -9.05 5.16
N PRO A 58 -25.98 -8.91 4.85
CA PRO A 58 -26.61 -7.61 4.64
C PRO A 58 -27.13 -7.04 5.96
N LYS A 59 -26.75 -5.81 6.30
CA LYS A 59 -27.51 -4.97 7.24
C LYS A 59 -27.57 -3.52 6.78
N GLN A 60 -28.74 -3.19 6.26
CA GLN A 60 -29.39 -1.87 6.26
C GLN A 60 -29.18 -1.14 7.61
N LYS A 61 -28.81 0.15 7.59
CA LYS A 61 -29.74 1.31 7.62
C LYS A 61 -28.99 2.62 7.91
N SER A 62 -29.34 3.64 7.09
CA SER A 62 -29.45 5.10 7.36
C SER A 62 -28.25 5.83 7.99
N ASN A 63 -27.75 6.95 7.47
CA ASN A 63 -28.54 8.07 6.97
C ASN A 63 -27.71 8.99 6.04
N GLU A 64 -28.29 9.28 4.87
CA GLU A 64 -28.37 10.61 4.27
C GLU A 64 -27.09 11.33 3.80
N SER A 65 -26.79 11.20 2.51
CA SER A 65 -26.50 12.34 1.60
C SER A 65 -26.45 11.84 0.15
N ASN A 66 -27.64 11.76 -0.44
CA ASN A 66 -27.98 12.08 -1.82
C ASN A 66 -26.83 12.31 -2.81
N TYR A 67 -26.57 11.39 -3.75
CA TYR A 67 -26.33 11.70 -5.17
C TYR A 67 -26.59 10.44 -6.03
N GLU A 68 -27.70 10.51 -6.76
CA GLU A 68 -27.99 9.95 -8.08
C GLU A 68 -27.58 8.50 -8.42
N HIS A 69 -28.60 7.64 -8.49
CA HIS A 69 -28.60 6.47 -9.38
C HIS A 69 -28.60 6.92 -10.85
N GLY A 70 -27.41 7.14 -11.40
CA GLY A 70 -27.16 7.08 -12.83
C GLY A 70 -26.39 5.80 -13.15
N ALA A 71 -26.89 5.00 -14.09
CA ALA A 71 -26.15 3.90 -14.73
C ALA A 71 -25.00 4.45 -15.59
N GLY A 72 -24.08 5.19 -14.97
CA GLY A 72 -22.96 5.86 -15.59
C GLY A 72 -21.75 4.94 -15.69
N ARG A 73 -21.10 4.94 -16.84
CA ARG A 73 -19.80 4.29 -17.08
C ARG A 73 -18.88 4.54 -15.89
N LYS A 74 -18.49 3.47 -15.18
CA LYS A 74 -17.61 3.56 -14.01
C LYS A 74 -16.37 4.38 -14.40
N LYS A 75 -16.16 5.53 -13.76
CA LYS A 75 -14.98 6.37 -13.97
C LYS A 75 -13.74 5.48 -13.82
N PRO A 76 -12.73 5.61 -14.72
CA PRO A 76 -11.55 4.76 -14.65
C PRO A 76 -10.86 4.97 -13.29
N GLY A 77 -10.65 3.89 -12.54
CA GLY A 77 -9.97 3.96 -11.25
C GLY A 77 -8.55 4.48 -11.39
N ALA A 78 -8.00 5.04 -10.30
CA ALA A 78 -6.68 5.66 -10.25
C ALA A 78 -5.58 4.82 -10.92
N THR A 79 -5.59 3.51 -10.71
CA THR A 79 -4.63 2.58 -11.32
C THR A 79 -4.67 2.59 -12.85
N LYS A 80 -5.85 2.62 -13.45
CA LYS A 80 -5.98 2.66 -14.93
C LYS A 80 -5.48 3.97 -15.47
N VAL A 81 -5.85 5.08 -14.83
CA VAL A 81 -5.41 6.43 -15.22
C VAL A 81 -3.89 6.56 -15.13
N LEU A 82 -3.28 6.10 -14.03
CA LEU A 82 -1.83 6.11 -13.85
C LEU A 82 -1.08 5.27 -14.90
N ASN A 83 -1.57 4.06 -15.24
CA ASN A 83 -0.97 3.25 -16.30
C ASN A 83 -1.15 3.88 -17.69
N GLN A 84 -2.29 4.53 -17.93
CA GLN A 84 -2.53 5.27 -19.17
C GLN A 84 -1.61 6.50 -19.26
N LEU A 85 -1.39 7.20 -18.15
CA LEU A 85 -0.47 8.33 -18.06
C LEU A 85 0.97 7.89 -18.34
N LEU A 86 1.39 6.76 -17.80
CA LEU A 86 2.72 6.17 -18.04
C LEU A 86 2.97 5.79 -19.51
N THR A 87 1.94 5.29 -20.19
CA THR A 87 2.08 4.73 -21.54
C THR A 87 1.79 5.77 -22.62
N GLY A 88 0.83 6.65 -22.38
CA GLY A 88 0.27 7.56 -23.37
C GLY A 88 0.79 8.99 -23.29
N THR A 89 1.58 9.36 -22.27
CA THR A 89 2.09 10.72 -22.10
C THR A 89 3.57 10.75 -21.70
N ASP A 90 4.22 11.87 -21.99
CA ASP A 90 5.56 12.25 -21.57
C ASP A 90 5.59 12.83 -20.14
N PHE A 91 4.48 12.78 -19.41
CA PHE A 91 4.32 13.45 -18.12
C PHE A 91 5.38 13.05 -17.08
N PHE A 92 5.82 11.78 -17.11
CA PHE A 92 6.82 11.22 -16.21
C PHE A 92 8.27 11.31 -16.73
N GLU A 93 8.53 11.97 -17.86
CA GLU A 93 9.93 12.17 -18.33
C GLU A 93 10.71 13.11 -17.41
N THR A 94 10.00 14.04 -16.76
CA THR A 94 10.56 14.92 -15.72
C THR A 94 10.13 14.44 -14.34
N HIS A 95 10.86 14.87 -13.31
CA HIS A 95 10.50 14.62 -11.92
C HIS A 95 9.13 15.21 -11.58
N ARG A 96 8.17 14.37 -11.17
CA ARG A 96 6.83 14.78 -10.77
C ARG A 96 6.56 14.45 -9.30
N SER A 97 6.03 15.42 -8.57
CA SER A 97 5.54 15.21 -7.21
C SER A 97 4.14 14.59 -7.21
N ILE A 98 3.77 13.92 -6.11
CA ILE A 98 2.42 13.35 -5.93
C ILE A 98 1.31 14.40 -6.12
N SER A 99 1.52 15.63 -5.62
CA SER A 99 0.54 16.71 -5.78
C SER A 99 0.35 17.06 -7.25
N SER A 100 1.45 17.20 -8.01
CA SER A 100 1.37 17.49 -9.45
C SER A 100 0.68 16.38 -10.23
N ILE A 101 0.88 15.11 -9.84
CA ILE A 101 0.17 13.97 -10.44
C ILE A 101 -1.34 14.05 -10.14
N ALA A 102 -1.73 14.37 -8.90
CA ALA A 102 -3.13 14.51 -8.52
C ALA A 102 -3.82 15.64 -9.28
N ASP A 103 -3.16 16.80 -9.38
CA ASP A 103 -3.67 17.96 -10.13
C ASP A 103 -3.84 17.62 -11.61
N TYR A 104 -2.87 16.91 -12.21
CA TYR A 104 -2.96 16.46 -13.60
C TYR A 104 -4.13 15.51 -13.82
N CYS A 105 -4.36 14.56 -12.90
CA CYS A 105 -5.49 13.65 -12.95
C CYS A 105 -6.83 14.39 -12.85
N LYS A 106 -6.90 15.41 -11.99
CA LYS A 106 -8.10 16.24 -11.82
C LYS A 106 -8.43 17.01 -13.10
N THR A 107 -7.43 17.62 -13.74
CA THR A 107 -7.63 18.42 -14.96
C THR A 107 -7.91 17.58 -16.20
N ASN A 108 -7.19 16.46 -16.40
CA ASN A 108 -7.27 15.69 -17.66
C ASN A 108 -8.28 14.54 -17.63
N TYR A 109 -8.61 14.02 -16.45
CA TYR A 109 -9.44 12.82 -16.30
C TYR A 109 -10.71 13.05 -15.46
N ASP A 110 -11.01 14.30 -15.08
CA ASP A 110 -12.16 14.66 -14.21
C ASP A 110 -12.27 13.76 -12.96
N SER A 111 -11.10 13.44 -12.40
CA SER A 111 -10.93 12.48 -11.32
C SER A 111 -10.10 13.10 -10.20
N ASP A 112 -10.77 13.42 -9.09
CA ASP A 112 -10.15 13.99 -7.90
C ASP A 112 -9.62 12.87 -6.99
N PHE A 113 -8.44 12.34 -7.32
CA PHE A 113 -7.81 11.28 -6.54
C PHE A 113 -7.06 11.85 -5.34
N LYS A 114 -7.23 11.22 -4.17
CA LYS A 114 -6.48 11.60 -2.98
C LYS A 114 -5.02 11.19 -3.11
N THR A 115 -4.13 11.98 -2.52
CA THR A 115 -2.69 11.67 -2.50
C THR A 115 -2.39 10.32 -1.84
N SER A 116 -3.17 9.92 -0.83
CA SER A 116 -3.08 8.61 -0.18
C SER A 116 -3.37 7.47 -1.16
N GLU A 117 -4.36 7.62 -2.04
CA GLU A 117 -4.76 6.62 -3.03
C GLU A 117 -3.69 6.47 -4.13
N LEU A 118 -3.11 7.59 -4.57
CA LEU A 118 -2.03 7.59 -5.56
C LEU A 118 -0.73 7.05 -4.98
N SER A 119 -0.44 7.32 -3.69
CA SER A 119 0.83 6.97 -3.06
C SER A 119 1.13 5.47 -3.09
N GLY A 120 0.14 4.62 -2.78
CA GLY A 120 0.29 3.17 -2.80
C GLY A 120 0.50 2.62 -4.21
N ILE A 121 -0.24 3.15 -5.19
CA ILE A 121 -0.12 2.72 -6.58
C ILE A 121 1.23 3.17 -7.17
N LEU A 122 1.66 4.39 -6.90
CA LEU A 122 2.96 4.91 -7.34
C LEU A 122 4.13 4.14 -6.71
N LEU A 123 4.02 3.74 -5.45
CA LEU A 123 5.00 2.86 -4.80
C LEU A 123 5.06 1.50 -5.48
N LYS A 124 3.91 0.89 -5.80
CA LYS A 124 3.85 -0.36 -6.54
C LYS A 124 4.50 -0.25 -7.92
N LEU A 125 4.19 0.81 -8.67
CA LEU A 125 4.79 1.07 -9.99
C LEU A 125 6.30 1.30 -9.91
N ALA A 126 6.78 1.89 -8.80
CA ALA A 126 8.20 2.03 -8.55
C ALA A 126 8.90 0.68 -8.26
N ASN A 127 8.26 -0.19 -7.47
CA ASN A 127 8.74 -1.53 -7.20
C ASN A 127 8.71 -2.43 -8.45
N GLU A 128 7.77 -2.20 -9.37
CA GLU A 128 7.70 -2.87 -10.68
C GLU A 128 8.72 -2.31 -11.70
N HIS A 129 9.62 -1.41 -11.29
CA HIS A 129 10.60 -0.75 -12.17
C HIS A 129 9.98 0.00 -13.36
N LYS A 130 8.73 0.46 -13.25
CA LYS A 130 8.11 1.34 -14.25
C LYS A 130 8.36 2.82 -13.96
N LEU A 131 8.53 3.14 -12.69
CA LEU A 131 8.89 4.45 -12.18
C LEU A 131 10.12 4.33 -11.29
N LYS A 132 10.92 5.37 -11.25
CA LYS A 132 11.94 5.57 -10.24
C LYS A 132 11.41 6.59 -9.24
N ARG A 133 11.54 6.25 -7.95
CA ARG A 133 11.16 7.13 -6.84
C ARG A 133 12.42 7.70 -6.20
N GLU A 134 12.55 9.02 -6.20
CA GLU A 134 13.69 9.73 -5.62
C GLU A 134 13.21 10.79 -4.62
N ARG A 135 14.05 11.11 -3.62
CA ARG A 135 13.76 12.22 -2.71
C ARG A 135 14.28 13.51 -3.33
N SER A 136 13.40 14.51 -3.43
CA SER A 136 13.78 15.84 -3.86
C SER A 136 14.64 16.51 -2.78
N ASN A 137 15.76 17.11 -3.19
CA ASN A 137 16.66 17.83 -2.29
C ASN A 137 16.03 19.11 -1.72
N THR A 138 14.98 19.64 -2.36
CA THR A 138 14.38 20.93 -2.01
C THR A 138 13.34 20.84 -0.90
N ASN A 139 12.51 19.81 -0.91
CA ASN A 139 11.35 19.69 -0.02
C ASN A 139 11.28 18.33 0.70
N ASN A 140 12.28 17.47 0.49
CA ASN A 140 12.37 16.13 1.06
C ASN A 140 11.14 15.24 0.78
N ARG A 141 10.37 15.56 -0.27
CA ARG A 141 9.24 14.76 -0.76
C ARG A 141 9.72 13.83 -1.86
N PHE A 142 8.95 12.77 -2.05
CA PHE A 142 9.20 11.83 -3.14
C PHE A 142 8.72 12.41 -4.46
N GLU A 143 9.61 12.36 -5.44
CA GLU A 143 9.35 12.65 -6.83
C GLU A 143 9.48 11.35 -7.64
N TYR A 144 8.71 11.28 -8.72
CA TYR A 144 8.57 10.12 -9.57
C TYR A 144 8.98 10.50 -10.98
N VAL A 145 9.85 9.71 -11.57
CA VAL A 145 10.33 9.83 -12.95
C VAL A 145 10.26 8.46 -13.61
N LYS A 146 10.06 8.39 -14.93
CA LYS A 146 10.07 7.13 -15.68
C LYS A 146 11.42 6.42 -15.49
N ALA A 147 11.37 5.11 -15.21
CA ALA A 147 12.55 4.29 -15.01
C ALA A 147 13.28 3.99 -16.32
#